data_AF-A0A3A6N840-F1
#
_entry.id   AF-A0A3A6N840-F1
#
_cell.length_a   1.000
_cell.length_b   1.000
_cell.length_c   1.000
_cell.angle_alpha   90.00
_cell.angle_beta   90.00
_cell.angle_gamma   90.00
#
_symmetry.space_group_name_H-M   'P 1'
#
loop_
_entity.id
_entity.type
_entity.pdbx_description
1 polymer ?
#
loop_
_entity_poly.entity_id
_entity_poly.type
_entity_poly.pdbx_seq_one_letter_code
_entity_poly.pdbx_strand_id
1 'polypeptide(L)'
;MALTGRRKTFLQTVLNMYQEDGRPVHYSVVAQVIGVSRWTAYDILRRLERDGYLEAVYETGRKEKGPGRTQVLYRPSTQLTECREAEKGRPAEWKALRTRLLELLRYQKRAAGEMIAELAHEFPKIPGRLAKSATDLAVLISHLHEIGAPGRRALAETVVRARQPEHGLSLFTGAAVGSLLRTRGVLSGPVGECVARLQSRLAELSAEEARFLAGFVKDGLSGQLDF
;
A
#
# COMPACT_ATOMS: atom_id res chain seq x y z
N MET A 1 -4.05 7.82 10.54
CA MET A 1 -3.97 9.23 10.07
C MET A 1 -3.06 9.25 8.86
N ALA A 2 -3.29 10.12 7.87
CA ALA A 2 -2.38 10.24 6.72
C ALA A 2 -0.98 10.71 7.19
N LEU A 3 0.08 10.14 6.62
CA LEU A 3 1.46 10.57 6.88
C LEU A 3 1.62 12.05 6.49
N THR A 4 2.07 12.89 7.42
CA THR A 4 2.42 14.27 7.09
C THR A 4 3.70 14.28 6.26
N GLY A 5 3.91 15.32 5.43
CA GLY A 5 5.12 15.41 4.58
C GLY A 5 6.42 15.23 5.37
N ARG A 6 6.47 15.78 6.59
CA ARG A 6 7.60 15.61 7.51
C ARG A 6 7.78 14.16 7.95
N ARG A 7 6.71 13.44 8.34
CA ARG A 7 6.83 12.02 8.71
C ARG A 7 7.28 11.15 7.52
N LYS A 8 6.85 11.49 6.31
CA LYS A 8 7.29 10.81 5.08
C LYS A 8 8.80 10.95 4.88
N THR A 9 9.38 12.14 5.10
CA THR A 9 10.83 12.35 5.02
C THR A 9 11.58 11.45 5.99
N PHE A 10 11.15 11.37 7.25
CA PHE A 10 11.79 10.51 8.26
C PHE A 10 11.73 9.03 7.88
N LEU A 11 10.58 8.56 7.43
CA LEU A 11 10.41 7.19 6.97
C LEU A 11 11.34 6.88 5.79
N GLN A 12 11.36 7.75 4.77
CA GLN A 12 12.22 7.58 3.59
C GLN A 12 13.69 7.54 3.95
N THR A 13 14.15 8.40 4.86
CA THR A 13 15.54 8.40 5.31
C THR A 13 15.92 7.08 5.96
N VAL A 14 15.09 6.56 6.89
CA VAL A 14 15.34 5.25 7.52
C VAL A 14 15.35 4.12 6.50
N LEU A 15 14.40 4.13 5.58
CA LEU A 15 14.28 3.16 4.49
C LEU A 15 15.53 3.13 3.59
N ASN A 16 16.03 4.30 3.19
CA ASN A 16 17.23 4.40 2.34
C ASN A 16 18.48 3.89 3.07
N MET A 17 18.67 4.33 4.33
CA MET A 17 19.82 3.90 5.14
C MET A 17 19.81 2.40 5.43
N TYR A 18 18.63 1.84 5.70
CA TYR A 18 18.48 0.39 5.86
C TYR A 18 18.75 -0.38 4.56
N GLN A 19 18.44 0.19 3.39
CA GLN A 19 18.72 -0.44 2.10
C GLN A 19 20.21 -0.45 1.74
N GLU A 20 20.97 0.55 2.16
CA GLU A 20 22.41 0.65 1.91
C GLU A 20 23.20 -0.37 2.74
N ASP A 21 22.90 -0.47 4.04
CA ASP A 21 23.73 -1.26 4.98
C ASP A 21 23.04 -2.54 5.49
N GLY A 22 21.74 -2.72 5.27
CA GLY A 22 20.96 -3.85 5.77
C GLY A 22 20.81 -3.90 7.29
N ARG A 23 21.13 -2.81 8.00
CA ARG A 23 21.20 -2.75 9.47
C ARG A 23 20.18 -1.76 10.06
N PRO A 24 19.60 -2.05 11.24
CA PRO A 24 18.77 -1.10 11.98
C PRO A 24 19.48 0.23 12.17
N VAL A 25 18.75 1.33 12.01
CA VAL A 25 19.29 2.69 11.97
C VAL A 25 19.08 3.37 13.32
N HIS A 26 20.14 3.90 13.92
CA HIS A 26 20.03 4.62 15.18
C HIS A 26 19.42 6.03 14.98
N TYR A 27 18.51 6.43 15.86
CA TYR A 27 17.73 7.67 15.71
C TYR A 27 18.59 8.94 15.62
N SER A 28 19.79 8.94 16.22
CA SER A 28 20.70 10.09 16.15
C SER A 28 21.26 10.30 14.76
N VAL A 29 21.45 9.23 13.99
CA VAL A 29 21.96 9.31 12.61
C VAL A 29 20.88 9.89 11.70
N VAL A 30 19.64 9.46 11.88
CA VAL A 30 18.46 10.04 11.19
C VAL A 30 18.32 11.53 11.51
N ALA A 31 18.54 11.92 12.78
CA ALA A 31 18.50 13.31 13.20
C ALA A 31 19.55 14.17 12.48
N GLN A 32 20.76 13.62 12.30
CA GLN A 32 21.86 14.29 11.61
C GLN A 32 21.58 14.46 10.12
N VAL A 33 21.11 13.42 9.44
CA VAL A 33 20.80 13.46 7.99
C VAL A 33 19.68 14.45 7.69
N ILE A 34 18.66 14.52 8.54
CA ILE A 34 17.50 15.40 8.33
C ILE A 34 17.76 16.83 8.87
N GLY A 35 18.83 17.03 9.67
CA GLY A 35 19.15 18.33 10.26
C GLY A 35 18.20 18.75 11.38
N VAL A 36 17.76 17.81 12.22
CA VAL A 36 16.86 18.09 13.37
C VAL A 36 17.49 17.69 14.71
N SER A 37 16.88 18.11 15.82
CA SER A 37 17.30 17.64 17.14
C SER A 37 17.06 16.14 17.32
N ARG A 38 17.94 15.49 18.09
CA ARG A 38 17.81 14.08 18.50
C ARG A 38 16.44 13.75 19.11
N TRP A 39 15.89 14.67 19.90
CA TRP A 39 14.57 14.52 20.52
C TRP A 39 13.44 14.53 19.49
N THR A 40 13.51 15.43 18.49
CA THR A 40 12.53 15.47 17.39
C THR A 40 12.54 14.18 16.58
N ALA A 41 13.73 13.69 16.26
CA ALA A 41 13.87 12.43 15.54
C ALA A 41 13.31 11.26 16.33
N TYR A 42 13.61 11.19 17.63
CA TYR A 42 13.08 10.15 18.50
C TYR A 42 11.54 10.16 18.56
N ASP A 43 10.91 11.33 18.77
CA ASP A 43 9.44 11.42 18.84
C ASP A 43 8.77 11.05 17.50
N ILE A 44 9.32 11.50 16.37
CA ILE A 44 8.76 11.17 15.05
C ILE A 44 8.92 9.67 14.73
N LEU A 45 10.08 9.09 14.99
CA LEU A 45 10.33 7.67 14.73
C LEU A 45 9.47 6.77 15.63
N ARG A 46 9.26 7.13 16.89
CA ARG A 46 8.37 6.41 17.81
C ARG A 46 6.89 6.53 17.42
N ARG A 47 6.50 7.59 16.72
CA ARG A 47 5.16 7.69 16.11
C ARG A 47 5.04 6.80 14.88
N LEU A 48 6.06 6.78 14.03
CA LEU A 48 6.12 5.89 12.86
C LEU A 48 6.10 4.41 13.26
N GLU A 49 6.77 4.06 14.36
CA GLU A 49 6.69 2.74 14.98
C GLU A 49 5.27 2.39 15.42
N ARG A 50 4.62 3.27 16.21
CA ARG A 50 3.23 3.07 16.64
C ARG A 50 2.23 3.00 15.49
N ASP A 51 2.50 3.72 14.41
CA ASP A 51 1.70 3.69 13.19
C ASP A 51 1.99 2.43 12.33
N GLY A 52 2.93 1.57 12.73
CA GLY A 52 3.24 0.28 12.10
C GLY A 52 4.28 0.33 10.97
N TYR A 53 4.91 1.48 10.74
CA TYR A 53 5.90 1.65 9.65
C TYR A 53 7.32 1.23 10.03
N LEU A 54 7.65 1.26 11.32
CA LEU A 54 8.98 0.92 11.80
C LEU A 54 8.88 -0.06 12.97
N GLU A 55 9.93 -0.83 13.17
CA GLU A 55 10.12 -1.67 14.35
C GLU A 55 11.33 -1.17 15.13
N ALA A 56 11.17 -0.98 16.44
CA ALA A 56 12.28 -0.66 17.33
C ALA A 56 13.09 -1.92 17.67
N VAL A 57 14.40 -1.83 17.50
CA VAL A 57 15.39 -2.85 17.88
C VAL A 57 16.21 -2.29 19.02
N TYR A 58 16.23 -3.00 20.15
CA TYR A 58 16.94 -2.60 21.35
C TYR A 58 18.27 -3.36 21.41
N GLU A 59 19.38 -2.67 21.19
CA GLU A 59 20.71 -3.25 21.31
C GLU A 59 21.35 -2.83 22.64
N THR A 60 21.74 -3.82 23.45
CA THR A 60 22.62 -3.61 24.60
C THR A 60 24.06 -3.57 24.10
N GLY A 61 24.65 -2.36 24.06
CA GLY A 61 26.02 -2.17 23.61
C GLY A 61 27.01 -2.94 24.49
N ARG A 62 27.74 -3.90 23.90
CA ARG A 62 28.90 -4.55 24.52
C ARG A 62 30.25 -3.95 24.09
N LYS A 63 30.25 -2.85 23.32
CA LYS A 63 31.46 -2.32 22.65
C LYS A 63 31.98 -0.96 23.12
N GLU A 64 31.30 -0.25 24.03
CA GLU A 64 31.87 0.98 24.61
C GLU A 64 31.85 0.92 26.14
N LYS A 65 33.01 1.22 26.73
CA LYS A 65 33.28 1.21 28.17
C LYS A 65 32.41 2.26 28.87
N GLY A 66 31.22 1.87 29.34
CA GLY A 66 30.31 2.70 30.13
C GLY A 66 28.95 2.01 30.36
N PRO A 67 28.20 2.34 31.43
CA PRO A 67 27.11 1.50 31.90
C PRO A 67 25.91 1.48 30.93
N GLY A 68 25.60 0.29 30.40
CA GLY A 68 24.24 -0.26 30.29
C GLY A 68 23.14 0.52 29.56
N ARG A 69 23.44 1.54 28.74
CA ARG A 69 22.40 2.25 27.99
C ARG A 69 21.99 1.43 26.77
N THR A 70 20.81 0.82 26.85
CA THR A 70 20.11 0.22 25.72
C THR A 70 19.95 1.26 24.62
N GLN A 71 20.52 0.99 23.44
CA GLN A 71 20.37 1.86 22.28
C GLN A 71 19.10 1.46 21.52
N VAL A 72 18.36 2.46 21.04
CA VAL A 72 17.14 2.25 20.24
C VAL A 72 17.48 2.49 18.78
N LEU A 73 17.40 1.42 17.99
CA LEU A 73 17.51 1.46 16.55
C LEU A 73 16.15 1.20 15.93
N TYR A 74 15.96 1.63 14.68
CA TYR A 74 14.72 1.41 13.95
C TYR A 74 15.02 0.69 12.64
N ARG A 75 14.19 -0.28 12.30
CA ARG A 75 14.19 -0.93 10.98
C ARG A 75 12.80 -0.82 10.34
N PRO A 76 12.68 -0.96 9.01
CA PRO A 76 11.38 -1.06 8.35
C PRO A 76 10.59 -2.21 8.96
N SER A 77 9.28 -2.02 9.18
CA SER A 77 8.45 -3.12 9.67
C SER A 77 8.38 -4.24 8.64
N THR A 78 8.23 -5.47 9.11
CA THR A 78 8.18 -6.67 8.24
C THR A 78 7.11 -6.53 7.14
N GLN A 79 5.99 -5.87 7.45
CA GLN A 79 4.94 -5.51 6.47
C GLN A 79 5.42 -4.56 5.36
N LEU A 80 6.28 -3.59 5.67
CA LEU A 80 6.88 -2.69 4.69
C LEU A 80 7.97 -3.37 3.87
N THR A 81 8.78 -4.23 4.49
CA THR A 81 9.82 -4.99 3.80
C THR A 81 9.22 -6.01 2.85
N GLU A 82 8.14 -6.71 3.23
CA GLU A 82 7.39 -7.62 2.35
C GLU A 82 6.77 -6.87 1.16
N CYS A 83 6.20 -5.67 1.38
CA CYS A 83 5.71 -4.82 0.31
C CYS A 83 6.83 -4.35 -0.65
N ARG A 84 8.01 -4.00 -0.13
CA ARG A 84 9.17 -3.54 -0.92
C ARG A 84 9.95 -4.65 -1.61
N GLU A 85 10.07 -5.83 -1.00
CA GLU A 85 10.70 -6.99 -1.64
C GLU A 85 9.84 -7.51 -2.79
N ALA A 86 8.51 -7.47 -2.64
CA ALA A 86 7.59 -7.65 -3.75
C ALA A 86 7.77 -6.59 -4.87
N GLU A 87 8.52 -5.50 -4.65
CA GLU A 87 8.81 -4.39 -5.57
C GLU A 87 10.06 -4.57 -6.43
N LYS A 88 10.99 -5.44 -6.04
CA LYS A 88 12.28 -5.63 -6.73
C LYS A 88 12.19 -6.48 -8.00
N GLY A 89 11.14 -7.29 -8.17
CA GLY A 89 10.86 -8.07 -9.39
C GLY A 89 9.83 -7.47 -10.35
N ARG A 90 9.25 -6.30 -10.02
CA ARG A 90 8.11 -5.77 -10.78
C ARG A 90 8.56 -5.14 -12.11
N PRO A 91 7.83 -5.37 -13.21
CA PRO A 91 8.01 -4.59 -14.43
C PRO A 91 7.85 -3.10 -14.12
N ALA A 92 8.78 -2.25 -14.58
CA ALA A 92 8.75 -0.81 -14.34
C ALA A 92 7.41 -0.18 -14.77
N GLU A 93 6.79 -0.76 -15.79
CA GLU A 93 5.50 -0.37 -16.32
C GLU A 93 4.35 -0.61 -15.34
N TRP A 94 4.34 -1.73 -14.60
CA TRP A 94 3.35 -1.97 -13.53
C TRP A 94 3.45 -0.92 -12.44
N LYS A 95 4.67 -0.53 -12.05
CA LYS A 95 4.87 0.54 -11.06
C LYS A 95 4.29 1.86 -11.55
N ALA A 96 4.47 2.20 -12.82
CA ALA A 96 3.91 3.40 -13.42
C ALA A 96 2.37 3.36 -13.42
N LEU A 97 1.76 2.25 -13.86
CA LEU A 97 0.30 2.07 -13.85
C LEU A 97 -0.27 2.16 -12.43
N ARG A 98 0.30 1.42 -11.47
CA ARG A 98 -0.12 1.45 -10.06
C ARG A 98 -0.09 2.88 -9.51
N THR A 99 1.02 3.58 -9.73
CA THR A 99 1.18 4.96 -9.24
C THR A 99 0.10 5.87 -9.82
N ARG A 100 -0.13 5.78 -11.14
CA ARG A 100 -1.13 6.58 -11.83
C ARG A 100 -2.55 6.30 -11.35
N LEU A 101 -2.94 5.03 -11.22
CA LEU A 101 -4.28 4.65 -10.72
C LEU A 101 -4.50 5.14 -9.28
N LEU A 102 -3.50 5.02 -8.41
CA LEU A 102 -3.59 5.50 -7.03
C LEU A 102 -3.70 7.03 -6.96
N GLU A 103 -3.03 7.77 -7.84
CA GLU A 103 -3.20 9.24 -7.93
C GLU A 103 -4.64 9.62 -8.28
N LEU A 104 -5.25 8.91 -9.23
CA LEU A 104 -6.63 9.19 -9.68
C LEU A 104 -7.66 8.90 -8.60
N LEU A 105 -7.49 7.78 -7.90
CA LEU A 105 -8.32 7.41 -6.75
C LEU A 105 -8.28 8.46 -5.62
N ARG A 106 -7.21 9.25 -5.56
CA ARG A 106 -7.09 10.36 -4.59
C ARG A 106 -7.75 11.64 -5.06
N TYR A 107 -7.84 11.87 -6.37
CA TYR A 107 -8.22 13.19 -6.90
C TYR A 107 -9.74 13.43 -6.97
N GLN A 108 -10.62 12.43 -7.16
CA GLN A 108 -12.08 12.66 -7.18
C GLN A 108 -12.97 11.46 -6.79
N LYS A 109 -14.11 11.76 -6.14
CA LYS A 109 -15.06 10.81 -5.53
C LYS A 109 -16.23 10.29 -6.42
N ARG A 110 -16.25 10.53 -7.74
CA ARG A 110 -17.34 9.97 -8.60
C ARG A 110 -17.02 9.89 -10.09
N ALA A 111 -16.26 10.85 -10.64
CA ALA A 111 -15.86 10.86 -12.07
C ALA A 111 -14.68 9.94 -12.40
N ALA A 112 -14.08 9.29 -11.39
CA ALA A 112 -12.89 8.45 -11.56
C ALA A 112 -13.16 7.23 -12.45
N GLY A 113 -14.37 6.65 -12.44
CA GLY A 113 -14.67 5.44 -13.21
C GLY A 113 -14.55 5.61 -14.73
N GLU A 114 -15.04 6.73 -15.27
CA GLU A 114 -14.98 7.03 -16.72
C GLU A 114 -13.56 7.43 -17.16
N MET A 115 -12.88 8.24 -16.34
CA MET A 115 -11.50 8.64 -16.58
C MET A 115 -10.52 7.44 -16.49
N ILE A 116 -10.76 6.51 -15.56
CA ILE A 116 -10.01 5.24 -15.44
C ILE A 116 -10.26 4.32 -16.64
N ALA A 117 -11.46 4.35 -17.23
CA ALA A 117 -11.76 3.59 -18.46
C ALA A 117 -11.04 4.17 -19.69
N GLU A 118 -10.93 5.50 -19.81
CA GLU A 118 -10.14 6.15 -20.87
C GLU A 118 -8.65 5.80 -20.78
N LEU A 119 -8.10 5.74 -19.55
CA LEU A 119 -6.70 5.39 -19.30
C LEU A 119 -6.31 3.97 -19.72
N ALA A 120 -7.27 3.06 -19.88
CA ALA A 120 -7.01 1.74 -20.43
C ALA A 120 -6.45 1.79 -21.87
N HIS A 121 -6.65 2.90 -22.59
CA HIS A 121 -6.14 3.12 -23.94
C HIS A 121 -4.70 3.68 -23.98
N GLU A 122 -4.22 4.30 -22.88
CA GLU A 122 -2.90 4.96 -22.83
C GLU A 122 -1.74 4.01 -22.51
N PHE A 123 -2.00 2.77 -22.07
CA PHE A 123 -0.96 1.82 -21.68
C PHE A 123 -0.96 0.51 -22.51
N PRO A 124 -0.45 0.52 -23.75
CA PRO A 124 -0.40 -0.68 -24.59
C PRO A 124 0.76 -1.66 -24.29
N LYS A 125 1.63 -1.41 -23.30
CA LYS A 125 2.88 -2.18 -23.12
C LYS A 125 2.90 -3.21 -21.99
N ILE A 126 2.02 -3.11 -20.99
CA ILE A 126 1.85 -4.15 -19.96
C ILE A 126 0.89 -5.21 -20.51
N PRO A 127 1.27 -6.50 -20.60
CA PRO A 127 0.42 -7.51 -21.20
C PRO A 127 -0.92 -7.70 -20.44
N GLY A 128 -2.02 -7.55 -21.18
CA GLY A 128 -3.10 -8.54 -21.31
C GLY A 128 -4.17 -8.64 -20.22
N ARG A 129 -3.82 -8.88 -18.94
CA ARG A 129 -4.79 -9.21 -17.87
C ARG A 129 -4.58 -8.45 -16.58
N LEU A 130 -3.32 -8.29 -16.14
CA LEU A 130 -2.96 -7.57 -14.93
C LEU A 130 -3.44 -6.11 -14.98
N ALA A 131 -3.12 -5.40 -16.06
CA ALA A 131 -3.49 -4.00 -16.24
C ALA A 131 -5.02 -3.81 -16.24
N LYS A 132 -5.73 -4.64 -17.01
CA LYS A 132 -7.20 -4.57 -17.09
C LYS A 132 -7.88 -4.87 -15.75
N SER A 133 -7.34 -5.84 -15.00
CA SER A 133 -7.86 -6.19 -13.67
C SER A 133 -7.58 -5.08 -12.65
N ALA A 134 -6.42 -4.42 -12.73
CA ALA A 134 -6.12 -3.26 -11.89
C ALA A 134 -7.06 -2.08 -12.17
N THR A 135 -7.36 -1.82 -13.44
CA THR A 135 -8.35 -0.82 -13.86
C THR A 135 -9.74 -1.14 -13.30
N ASP A 136 -10.21 -2.38 -13.48
CA ASP A 136 -11.51 -2.82 -12.96
C ASP A 136 -11.56 -2.70 -11.41
N LEU A 137 -10.50 -3.08 -10.71
CA LEU A 137 -10.38 -2.91 -9.26
C LEU A 137 -10.39 -1.42 -8.85
N ALA A 138 -9.71 -0.54 -9.59
CA ALA A 138 -9.72 0.89 -9.32
C ALA A 138 -11.14 1.47 -9.44
N VAL A 139 -11.91 1.07 -10.45
CA VAL A 139 -13.33 1.46 -10.58
C VAL A 139 -14.11 1.04 -9.33
N LEU A 140 -13.95 -0.20 -8.86
CA LEU A 140 -14.63 -0.67 -7.65
C LEU A 140 -14.21 0.11 -6.40
N ILE A 141 -12.91 0.39 -6.22
CA ILE A 141 -12.40 1.20 -5.10
C ILE A 141 -13.03 2.60 -5.12
N SER A 142 -13.18 3.20 -6.31
CA SER A 142 -13.80 4.53 -6.47
C SER A 142 -15.28 4.56 -6.10
N HIS A 143 -15.93 3.41 -6.00
CA HIS A 143 -17.33 3.33 -5.57
C HIS A 143 -17.49 2.97 -4.08
N LEU A 144 -16.41 2.64 -3.36
CA LEU A 144 -16.44 2.24 -1.94
C LEU A 144 -16.41 3.41 -0.94
N HIS A 145 -16.93 4.57 -1.33
CA HIS A 145 -16.91 5.76 -0.47
C HIS A 145 -17.80 5.69 0.77
N GLU A 146 -18.82 4.82 0.77
CA GLU A 146 -19.71 4.62 1.91
C GLU A 146 -19.07 3.81 3.04
N ILE A 147 -18.06 2.99 2.72
CA ILE A 147 -17.32 2.28 3.76
C ILE A 147 -16.42 3.29 4.46
N GLY A 148 -16.64 3.52 5.75
CA GLY A 148 -15.80 4.41 6.56
C GLY A 148 -14.33 3.98 6.58
N ALA A 149 -13.43 4.90 6.93
CA ALA A 149 -11.99 4.64 6.98
C ALA A 149 -11.57 3.42 7.87
N PRO A 150 -12.24 3.11 8.99
CA PRO A 150 -11.98 1.88 9.73
C PRO A 150 -12.33 0.61 8.94
N GLY A 151 -13.50 0.60 8.28
CA GLY A 151 -13.95 -0.53 7.46
C GLY A 151 -13.05 -0.77 6.24
N ARG A 152 -12.59 0.30 5.58
CA ARG A 152 -11.66 0.18 4.44
C ARG A 152 -10.30 -0.40 4.87
N ARG A 153 -9.80 -0.02 6.06
CA ARG A 153 -8.57 -0.61 6.61
C ARG A 153 -8.73 -2.09 6.97
N ALA A 154 -9.82 -2.44 7.64
CA ALA A 154 -10.13 -3.84 7.95
C ALA A 154 -10.24 -4.69 6.67
N LEU A 155 -10.90 -4.16 5.63
CA LEU A 155 -10.98 -4.82 4.33
C LEU A 155 -9.60 -4.97 3.67
N ALA A 156 -8.80 -3.90 3.64
CA ALA A 156 -7.44 -3.91 3.09
C ALA A 156 -6.57 -4.98 3.76
N GLU A 157 -6.59 -5.04 5.09
CA GLU A 157 -5.84 -6.04 5.86
C GLU A 157 -6.33 -7.47 5.61
N THR A 158 -7.64 -7.65 5.43
CA THR A 158 -8.21 -8.98 5.15
C THR A 158 -7.78 -9.48 3.77
N VAL A 159 -7.74 -8.60 2.77
CA VAL A 159 -7.32 -8.93 1.40
C VAL A 159 -5.89 -9.48 1.37
N VAL A 160 -4.95 -8.82 2.04
CA VAL A 160 -3.53 -9.24 2.03
C VAL A 160 -3.23 -10.40 2.98
N ARG A 161 -4.06 -10.64 4.00
CA ARG A 161 -3.92 -11.79 4.91
C ARG A 161 -4.48 -13.10 4.35
N ALA A 162 -5.16 -13.06 3.21
CA ALA A 162 -5.69 -14.26 2.58
C ALA A 162 -4.55 -15.23 2.23
N ARG A 163 -4.71 -16.52 2.57
CA ARG A 163 -3.73 -17.58 2.25
C ARG A 163 -3.41 -17.67 0.75
N GLN A 164 -4.42 -17.38 -0.07
CA GLN A 164 -4.32 -17.29 -1.51
C GLN A 164 -4.78 -15.88 -1.93
N PRO A 165 -3.95 -15.11 -2.67
CA PRO A 165 -4.24 -13.72 -3.01
C PRO A 165 -5.52 -13.56 -3.84
N GLU A 166 -5.87 -14.55 -4.66
CA GLU A 166 -7.09 -14.59 -5.47
C GLU A 166 -8.36 -14.60 -4.60
N HIS A 167 -8.31 -15.31 -3.47
CA HIS A 167 -9.40 -15.31 -2.49
C HIS A 167 -9.54 -13.96 -1.80
N GLY A 168 -8.42 -13.29 -1.49
CA GLY A 168 -8.44 -11.92 -0.97
C GLY A 168 -9.11 -10.95 -1.94
N LEU A 169 -8.75 -11.02 -3.22
CA LEU A 169 -9.35 -10.21 -4.28
C LEU A 169 -10.84 -10.52 -4.51
N SER A 170 -11.22 -11.78 -4.42
CA SER A 170 -12.62 -12.21 -4.51
C SER A 170 -13.45 -11.67 -3.35
N LEU A 171 -12.92 -11.72 -2.12
CA LEU A 171 -13.53 -11.13 -0.92
C LEU A 171 -13.70 -9.62 -1.06
N PHE A 172 -12.67 -8.93 -1.55
CA PHE A 172 -12.78 -7.50 -1.87
C PHE A 172 -13.90 -7.22 -2.88
N THR A 173 -13.92 -7.98 -3.97
CA THR A 173 -14.92 -7.82 -5.04
C THR A 173 -16.33 -8.04 -4.50
N GLY A 174 -16.54 -9.08 -3.68
CA GLY A 174 -17.80 -9.33 -2.99
C GLY A 174 -18.20 -8.21 -2.03
N ALA A 175 -17.26 -7.66 -1.27
CA ALA A 175 -17.53 -6.51 -0.39
C ALA A 175 -17.90 -5.25 -1.19
N ALA A 176 -17.24 -5.00 -2.32
CA ALA A 176 -17.56 -3.89 -3.22
C ALA A 176 -18.96 -4.04 -3.83
N VAL A 177 -19.27 -5.22 -4.35
CA VAL A 177 -20.59 -5.62 -4.86
C VAL A 177 -21.67 -5.44 -3.79
N GLY A 178 -21.46 -5.98 -2.59
CA GLY A 178 -22.41 -5.87 -1.48
C GLY A 178 -22.66 -4.43 -1.06
N SER A 179 -21.61 -3.60 -1.04
CA SER A 179 -21.77 -2.17 -0.78
C SER A 179 -22.57 -1.48 -1.88
N LEU A 180 -22.28 -1.76 -3.15
CA LEU A 180 -22.97 -1.19 -4.30
C LEU A 180 -24.45 -1.59 -4.35
N LEU A 181 -24.76 -2.86 -4.09
CA LEU A 181 -26.14 -3.36 -4.00
C LEU A 181 -26.92 -2.67 -2.87
N ARG A 182 -26.30 -2.45 -1.72
CA ARG A 182 -26.93 -1.72 -0.62
C ARG A 182 -27.25 -0.27 -1.01
N THR A 183 -26.38 0.39 -1.77
CA THR A 183 -26.56 1.79 -2.19
C THR A 183 -27.53 1.95 -3.37
N ARG A 184 -27.45 1.06 -4.38
CA ARG A 184 -28.13 1.21 -5.67
C ARG A 184 -29.28 0.22 -5.88
N GLY A 185 -29.43 -0.79 -5.03
CA GLY A 185 -30.42 -1.88 -5.16
C GLY A 185 -30.10 -2.90 -6.25
N VAL A 186 -29.54 -2.47 -7.38
CA VAL A 186 -29.20 -3.32 -8.53
C VAL A 186 -27.80 -3.02 -9.03
N LEU A 187 -27.08 -4.05 -9.44
CA LEU A 187 -25.83 -3.94 -10.21
C LEU A 187 -26.14 -4.00 -11.70
N SER A 188 -26.13 -2.85 -12.36
CA SER A 188 -26.36 -2.75 -13.80
C SER A 188 -25.38 -1.76 -14.44
N GLY A 189 -25.24 -1.85 -15.77
CA GLY A 189 -24.38 -0.98 -16.55
C GLY A 189 -22.88 -1.22 -16.35
N PRO A 190 -22.03 -0.18 -16.56
CA PRO A 190 -20.58 -0.34 -16.65
C PRO A 190 -19.92 -0.97 -15.41
N VAL A 191 -20.48 -0.74 -14.22
CA VAL A 191 -19.96 -1.29 -12.96
C VAL A 191 -20.30 -2.78 -12.81
N GLY A 192 -21.47 -3.22 -13.26
CA GLY A 192 -21.84 -4.64 -13.27
C GLY A 192 -20.96 -5.44 -14.24
N GLU A 193 -20.71 -4.90 -15.43
CA GLU A 193 -19.80 -5.50 -16.40
C GLU A 193 -18.36 -5.55 -15.90
N CYS A 194 -17.92 -4.51 -15.19
CA CYS A 194 -16.61 -4.47 -14.54
C CYS A 194 -16.44 -5.63 -13.54
N VAL A 195 -17.43 -5.88 -12.69
CA VAL A 195 -17.44 -7.02 -11.76
C VAL A 195 -17.36 -8.35 -12.51
N ALA A 196 -18.18 -8.54 -13.55
CA ALA A 196 -18.20 -9.78 -14.32
C ALA A 196 -16.85 -10.05 -15.02
N ARG A 197 -16.25 -9.02 -15.65
CA ARG A 197 -14.93 -9.11 -16.29
C ARG A 197 -13.82 -9.36 -15.28
N LEU A 198 -13.91 -8.76 -14.09
CA LEU A 198 -12.92 -8.99 -13.03
C LEU A 198 -12.99 -10.42 -12.54
N GLN A 199 -14.19 -10.95 -12.25
CA GLN A 199 -14.37 -12.32 -11.76
C GLN A 199 -13.84 -13.38 -12.74
N SER A 200 -14.11 -13.24 -14.04
CA SER A 200 -13.59 -14.19 -15.03
C SER A 200 -12.06 -14.14 -15.11
N ARG A 201 -11.45 -12.96 -15.01
CA ARG A 201 -9.99 -12.80 -15.06
C ARG A 201 -9.30 -13.24 -13.78
N LEU A 202 -9.91 -13.06 -12.61
CA LEU A 202 -9.32 -13.47 -11.33
C LEU A 202 -8.98 -14.96 -11.30
N ALA A 203 -9.79 -15.81 -11.95
CA ALA A 203 -9.55 -17.25 -12.05
C ALA A 203 -8.34 -17.62 -12.93
N GLU A 204 -7.90 -16.71 -13.81
CA GLU A 204 -6.82 -16.92 -14.77
C GLU A 204 -5.52 -16.19 -14.37
N LEU A 205 -5.50 -15.48 -13.24
CA LEU A 205 -4.32 -14.79 -12.76
C LEU A 205 -3.29 -15.79 -12.22
N SER A 206 -2.02 -15.52 -12.50
CA SER A 206 -0.94 -16.15 -11.75
C SER A 206 -0.93 -15.64 -10.29
N ALA A 207 -0.39 -16.46 -9.39
CA ALA A 207 -0.24 -16.09 -7.99
C ALA A 207 0.58 -14.79 -7.79
N GLU A 208 1.51 -14.49 -8.71
CA GLU A 208 2.29 -13.26 -8.70
C GLU A 208 1.44 -12.05 -9.10
N GLU A 209 0.67 -12.13 -10.19
CA GLU A 209 -0.25 -11.07 -10.60
C GLU A 209 -1.30 -10.80 -9.53
N ALA A 210 -1.87 -11.85 -8.92
CA ALA A 210 -2.85 -11.72 -7.86
C ALA A 210 -2.25 -11.02 -6.62
N ARG A 211 -0.98 -11.30 -6.26
CA ARG A 211 -0.28 -10.57 -5.19
C ARG A 211 -0.11 -9.09 -5.53
N PHE A 212 0.23 -8.75 -6.77
CA PHE A 212 0.35 -7.36 -7.20
C PHE A 212 -0.96 -6.60 -7.07
N LEU A 213 -2.06 -7.20 -7.52
CA LEU A 213 -3.39 -6.61 -7.41
C LEU A 213 -3.83 -6.50 -5.95
N ALA A 214 -3.55 -7.49 -5.11
CA ALA A 214 -3.89 -7.46 -3.68
C ALA A 214 -3.16 -6.31 -2.96
N GLY A 215 -1.88 -6.09 -3.27
CA GLY A 215 -1.13 -4.93 -2.80
C GLY A 215 -1.75 -3.60 -3.26
N PHE A 216 -2.08 -3.49 -4.56
CA PHE A 216 -2.76 -2.32 -5.11
C PHE A 216 -4.09 -2.00 -4.42
N VAL A 217 -4.92 -3.02 -4.16
CA VAL A 217 -6.19 -2.87 -3.43
C VAL A 217 -5.97 -2.37 -2.01
N LYS A 218 -4.97 -2.92 -1.30
CA LYS A 218 -4.59 -2.46 0.04
C LYS A 218 -4.24 -0.97 0.04
N ASP A 219 -3.41 -0.53 -0.91
CA ASP A 219 -2.99 0.87 -1.03
C ASP A 219 -4.18 1.80 -1.32
N GLY A 220 -5.00 1.41 -2.30
CA GLY A 220 -6.17 2.19 -2.73
C GLY A 220 -7.21 2.35 -1.62
N LEU A 221 -7.43 1.32 -0.81
CA LEU A 221 -8.35 1.36 0.33
C LEU A 221 -7.80 2.13 1.54
N SER A 222 -6.49 2.03 1.78
CA SER A 222 -5.82 2.68 2.90
C SER A 222 -5.59 4.18 2.65
N GLY A 223 -5.63 4.62 1.39
CA GLY A 223 -5.29 5.99 1.00
C GLY A 223 -3.82 6.32 1.23
N GLN A 224 -2.98 5.30 1.40
CA GLN A 224 -1.57 5.39 1.68
C GLN A 224 -0.83 4.66 0.55
N LEU A 225 0.09 5.38 -0.09
CA LEU A 225 1.08 4.77 -0.96
C LEU A 225 2.19 4.22 -0.05
N ASP A 226 2.31 2.91 0.01
CA ASP A 226 3.55 2.27 0.48
C ASP A 226 4.64 2.61 -0.57
N PHE A 227 5.65 3.38 -0.15
CA PHE A 227 6.88 3.76 -0.88
C PHE A 227 8.11 3.27 -0.10
#